data_AF-L7JQM5-F1
#
_entry.id   AF-L7JQM5-F1
#
_cell.length_a   1.000
_cell.length_b   1.000
_cell.length_c   1.000
_cell.angle_alpha   90.00
_cell.angle_beta   90.00
_cell.angle_gamma   90.00
#
_symmetry.space_group_name_H-M   'P 1'
#
loop_
_entity.id
_entity.type
_entity.pdbx_description
1 polymer ?
#
loop_
_entity_poly.entity_id
_entity_poly.type
_entity_poly.pdbx_seq_one_letter_code
_entity_poly.pdbx_strand_id
1 'polypeptide(L)'
;LKLRQVVLEQFGGSVDEDPGRATTFKGLKGCRYLQQVINETARLGGREKAWFGGGPQICPGQQSALTKTAYVVMRLLQRFDRIGSWEPEQNAKHNVTATMCSGTGVKVKLHTESA
;
A
#
# COMPACT_ATOMS: atom_id res chain seq x y z
N LEU A 1 -6.65 2.05 -13.22
CA LEU A 1 -5.45 1.56 -12.50
C LEU A 1 -5.56 0.03 -12.36
N LYS A 2 -4.60 -0.75 -12.88
CA LYS A 2 -4.64 -2.24 -12.83
C LYS A 2 -4.77 -2.80 -11.40
N LEU A 3 -4.15 -2.12 -10.42
CA LEU A 3 -4.25 -2.49 -9.01
C LEU A 3 -5.67 -2.35 -8.46
N ARG A 4 -6.35 -1.25 -8.77
CA ARG A 4 -7.74 -1.01 -8.33
C ARG A 4 -8.67 -2.09 -8.88
N GLN A 5 -8.56 -2.40 -10.17
CA GLN A 5 -9.38 -3.43 -10.82
C GLN A 5 -9.24 -4.79 -10.12
N VAL A 6 -8.01 -5.25 -9.89
CA VAL A 6 -7.74 -6.51 -9.18
C VAL A 6 -8.31 -6.51 -7.76
N VAL A 7 -8.20 -5.37 -7.05
CA VAL A 7 -8.76 -5.24 -5.69
C VAL A 7 -10.29 -5.31 -5.69
N LEU A 8 -10.95 -4.62 -6.62
CA LEU A 8 -12.42 -4.66 -6.72
C LEU A 8 -12.93 -6.04 -7.15
N GLU A 9 -12.27 -6.68 -8.12
CA GLU A 9 -12.61 -8.03 -8.56
C GLU A 9 -12.48 -9.06 -7.43
N GLN A 10 -11.45 -8.93 -6.58
CA GLN A 10 -11.19 -9.90 -5.52
C GLN A 10 -11.97 -9.61 -4.24
N PHE A 11 -12.11 -8.34 -3.84
CA PHE A 11 -12.62 -7.93 -2.53
C PHE A 11 -13.93 -7.13 -2.57
N GLY A 12 -14.47 -6.79 -3.74
CA GLY A 12 -15.71 -6.00 -3.89
C GLY A 12 -15.51 -4.49 -3.77
N GLY A 13 -16.55 -3.74 -4.15
CA GLY A 13 -16.53 -2.28 -4.32
C GLY A 13 -16.99 -1.46 -3.11
N SER A 14 -17.94 -1.94 -2.32
CA SER A 14 -18.43 -1.24 -1.12
C SER A 14 -18.09 -2.01 0.15
N VAL A 15 -17.92 -1.27 1.25
CA VAL A 15 -17.57 -1.80 2.58
C VAL A 15 -18.75 -2.55 3.21
N ASP A 16 -19.95 -2.39 2.64
CA ASP A 16 -21.24 -2.69 3.28
C ASP A 16 -22.06 -3.77 2.56
N GLU A 17 -21.66 -4.21 1.37
CA GLU A 17 -22.47 -5.16 0.58
C GLU A 17 -22.34 -6.63 1.03
N ASP A 18 -21.25 -7.04 1.70
CA ASP A 18 -21.10 -8.44 2.12
C ASP A 18 -20.08 -8.65 3.26
N PRO A 19 -20.52 -8.87 4.52
CA PRO A 19 -19.62 -9.20 5.63
C PRO A 19 -18.95 -10.59 5.46
N GLY A 20 -19.45 -11.45 4.57
CA GLY A 20 -18.84 -12.74 4.22
C GLY A 20 -17.69 -12.61 3.19
N ARG A 21 -17.70 -11.53 2.40
CA ARG A 21 -16.57 -11.11 1.55
C ARG A 21 -15.67 -10.09 2.25
N ALA A 22 -15.85 -9.90 3.56
CA ALA A 22 -15.01 -9.04 4.37
C ALA A 22 -13.54 -9.47 4.25
N THR A 23 -12.69 -8.46 4.12
CA THR A 23 -11.27 -8.53 3.78
C THR A 23 -10.51 -9.39 4.79
N THR A 24 -10.48 -10.69 4.53
CA THR A 24 -9.88 -11.68 5.43
C THR A 24 -8.37 -11.62 5.29
N PHE A 25 -7.64 -11.76 6.40
CA PHE A 25 -6.18 -11.78 6.43
C PHE A 25 -5.56 -12.75 5.40
N LYS A 26 -6.18 -13.93 5.23
CA LYS A 26 -5.80 -14.92 4.22
C LYS A 26 -5.98 -14.40 2.79
N GLY A 27 -7.07 -13.70 2.52
CA GLY A 27 -7.34 -13.11 1.21
C GLY A 27 -6.33 -12.02 0.86
N LEU A 28 -6.00 -11.17 1.84
CA LEU A 28 -5.03 -10.08 1.67
C LEU A 28 -3.61 -10.60 1.35
N LYS A 29 -3.19 -11.69 2.00
CA LYS A 29 -1.94 -12.38 1.70
C LYS A 29 -1.96 -13.15 0.38
N GLY A 30 -3.13 -13.61 -0.06
CA GLY A 30 -3.32 -14.33 -1.32
C GLY A 30 -3.26 -13.44 -2.57
N CYS A 31 -3.43 -12.13 -2.44
CA CYS A 31 -3.39 -11.20 -3.57
C CYS A 31 -1.94 -10.93 -4.02
N ARG A 32 -1.45 -11.73 -4.97
CA ARG A 32 -0.06 -11.64 -5.49
C ARG A 32 0.28 -10.25 -6.05
N TYR A 33 -0.66 -9.63 -6.77
CA TYR A 33 -0.41 -8.33 -7.40
C TYR A 33 -0.23 -7.22 -6.35
N LEU A 34 -1.05 -7.21 -5.29
CA LEU A 34 -0.89 -6.28 -4.19
C LEU A 34 0.44 -6.48 -3.45
N GLN A 35 0.83 -7.73 -3.19
CA GLN A 35 2.11 -8.06 -2.56
C GLN A 35 3.29 -7.61 -3.43
N GLN A 36 3.23 -7.80 -4.75
CA GLN A 36 4.24 -7.31 -5.68
C GLN A 36 4.37 -5.79 -5.65
N VAL A 37 3.26 -5.05 -5.62
CA VAL A 37 3.31 -3.58 -5.53
C VAL A 37 3.96 -3.12 -4.22
N ILE A 38 3.63 -3.75 -3.09
CA ILE A 38 4.23 -3.41 -1.79
C ILE A 38 5.73 -3.72 -1.79
N ASN A 39 6.13 -4.89 -2.31
CA ASN A 39 7.54 -5.27 -2.40
C ASN A 39 8.33 -4.38 -3.35
N GLU A 40 7.74 -3.98 -4.49
CA GLU A 40 8.37 -3.08 -5.45
C GLU A 40 8.53 -1.67 -4.86
N THR A 41 7.54 -1.19 -4.10
CA THR A 41 7.63 0.09 -3.37
C THR A 41 8.79 0.05 -2.36
N ALA A 42 8.93 -1.06 -1.63
CA ALA A 42 10.06 -1.27 -0.72
C ALA A 42 11.39 -1.38 -1.47
N ARG A 43 11.43 -1.97 -2.68
CA ARG A 43 12.63 -2.04 -3.53
C ARG A 43 13.13 -0.65 -3.92
N LEU A 44 12.23 0.27 -4.28
CA LEU A 44 12.57 1.64 -4.65
C LEU A 44 13.13 2.46 -3.47
N GLY A 45 12.61 2.23 -2.26
CA GLY A 45 13.09 2.88 -1.03
C GLY A 45 14.40 2.30 -0.48
N GLY A 46 14.84 1.14 -0.98
CA GLY A 46 16.08 0.48 -0.58
C GLY A 46 15.93 -1.04 -0.48
N ARG A 47 16.66 -1.77 -1.35
CA ARG A 47 16.83 -3.24 -1.41
C ARG A 47 15.74 -4.08 -0.71
N GLU A 48 14.75 -4.46 -1.52
CA GLU A 48 13.60 -5.40 -1.44
C GLU A 48 13.41 -6.35 -0.22
N LYS A 49 14.45 -6.73 0.53
CA LYS A 49 14.36 -7.59 1.74
C LYS A 49 15.20 -7.11 2.92
N ALA A 50 16.10 -6.13 2.74
CA ALA A 50 16.99 -5.65 3.79
C ALA A 50 16.32 -4.65 4.75
N TRP A 51 15.19 -4.06 4.38
CA TRP A 51 14.39 -3.14 5.19
C TRP A 51 13.89 -3.74 6.51
N PHE A 52 13.72 -5.07 6.57
CA PHE A 52 13.43 -5.80 7.80
C PHE A 52 14.61 -6.63 8.32
N GLY A 53 15.79 -6.46 7.75
CA GLY A 53 16.94 -7.33 8.03
C GLY A 53 16.77 -8.74 7.48
N GLY A 54 17.55 -9.69 8.00
CA GLY A 54 17.51 -11.08 7.58
C GLY A 54 18.18 -12.01 8.61
N GLY A 55 17.93 -13.30 8.49
CA GLY A 55 18.45 -14.30 9.42
C GLY A 55 17.81 -14.20 10.82
N PRO A 56 18.53 -14.58 11.89
CA PRO A 56 17.97 -14.64 13.25
C PRO A 56 17.65 -13.27 13.87
N GLN A 57 18.08 -12.17 13.26
CA GLN A 57 17.82 -10.79 13.69
C GLN A 57 16.87 -10.07 12.71
N ILE A 58 15.88 -10.79 12.17
CA ILE A 58 14.83 -10.21 11.33
C ILE A 58 13.84 -9.40 12.17
N CYS A 59 13.29 -8.33 11.60
CA CYS A 59 12.28 -7.52 12.26
C CYS A 59 11.07 -8.38 12.63
N PRO A 60 10.73 -8.52 13.92
CA PRO A 60 9.58 -9.32 14.36
C PRO A 60 8.25 -8.71 13.87
N GLY A 61 8.24 -7.42 13.55
CA GLY A 61 7.09 -6.68 13.04
C GLY A 61 6.80 -6.87 11.55
N GLN A 62 7.63 -7.60 10.79
CA GLN A 62 7.54 -7.68 9.32
C GLN A 62 6.14 -8.07 8.82
N GLN A 63 5.56 -9.13 9.39
CA GLN A 63 4.26 -9.64 8.98
C GLN A 63 3.13 -8.66 9.34
N SER A 64 3.27 -7.94 10.46
CA SER A 64 2.30 -6.93 10.89
C SER A 64 2.32 -5.74 9.94
N ALA A 65 3.50 -5.23 9.62
CA ALA A 65 3.68 -4.09 8.73
C ALA A 65 3.16 -4.40 7.31
N LEU A 66 3.55 -5.53 6.71
CA LEU A 66 3.06 -5.95 5.39
C LEU A 66 1.53 -6.05 5.35
N THR A 67 0.93 -6.63 6.38
CA THR A 67 -0.53 -6.77 6.44
C THR A 67 -1.22 -5.42 6.61
N LYS A 68 -0.76 -4.59 7.54
CA LYS A 68 -1.33 -3.27 7.81
C LYS A 68 -1.27 -2.38 6.56
N THR A 69 -0.12 -2.36 5.89
CA THR A 69 0.05 -1.61 4.64
C THR A 69 -0.89 -2.12 3.56
N ALA A 70 -0.97 -3.44 3.36
CA ALA A 70 -1.88 -4.03 2.39
C ALA A 70 -3.34 -3.67 2.68
N TYR A 71 -3.75 -3.70 3.96
CA TYR A 71 -5.10 -3.37 4.39
C TYR A 71 -5.44 -1.91 4.09
N VAL A 72 -4.55 -0.98 4.48
CA VAL A 72 -4.74 0.46 4.22
C VAL A 72 -4.79 0.76 2.73
N VAL A 73 -3.89 0.20 1.93
CA VAL A 73 -3.86 0.39 0.46
C VAL A 73 -5.15 -0.10 -0.18
N MET A 74 -5.59 -1.31 0.19
CA MET A 74 -6.85 -1.86 -0.30
C MET A 74 -8.05 -0.97 0.06
N ARG A 75 -8.15 -0.51 1.31
CA ARG A 75 -9.24 0.41 1.74
C ARG A 75 -9.21 1.74 1.00
N LEU A 76 -8.02 2.29 0.74
CA LEU A 76 -7.87 3.51 -0.07
C LEU A 76 -8.37 3.31 -1.50
N LEU A 77 -8.05 2.18 -2.12
CA LEU A 77 -8.46 1.86 -3.50
C LEU A 77 -9.95 1.52 -3.63
N GLN A 78 -10.56 0.98 -2.57
CA GLN A 78 -12.02 0.80 -2.51
C GLN A 78 -12.73 2.16 -2.44
N ARG A 79 -12.18 3.13 -1.70
CA ARG A 79 -12.84 4.43 -1.48
C ARG A 79 -12.62 5.46 -2.58
N PHE A 80 -11.44 5.49 -3.19
CA PHE A 80 -11.04 6.52 -4.16
C PHE A 80 -10.78 5.92 -5.54
N ASP A 81 -11.37 6.51 -6.58
CA ASP A 81 -11.18 6.04 -7.96
C ASP A 81 -9.85 6.53 -8.54
N ARG A 82 -9.48 7.78 -8.24
CA ARG A 82 -8.22 8.38 -8.73
C ARG A 82 -7.42 8.98 -7.59
N ILE A 83 -6.14 8.60 -7.56
CA ILE A 83 -5.13 9.11 -6.66
C ILE A 83 -4.05 9.74 -7.54
N GLY A 84 -3.85 11.05 -7.39
CA GLY A 84 -2.86 11.81 -8.14
C GLY A 84 -1.87 12.52 -7.23
N SER A 85 -0.63 12.70 -7.71
CA SER A 85 0.32 13.59 -7.05
C SER A 85 -0.11 15.05 -7.23
N TRP A 86 -0.02 15.86 -6.18
CA TRP A 86 -0.18 17.30 -6.28
C TRP A 86 1.14 17.99 -6.69
N GLU A 87 2.29 17.40 -6.39
CA GLU A 87 3.59 18.05 -6.59
C GLU A 87 4.03 18.02 -8.06
N PRO A 88 4.53 19.17 -8.59
CA PRO A 88 5.01 19.28 -9.97
C PRO A 88 6.41 18.68 -10.16
N GLU A 89 7.22 18.60 -9.10
CA GLU A 89 8.58 18.05 -9.15
C GLU A 89 8.53 16.53 -8.95
N GLN A 90 9.06 15.77 -9.92
CA GLN A 90 9.11 14.30 -9.87
C GLN A 90 10.28 13.77 -9.01
N ASN A 91 11.08 14.65 -8.40
CA ASN A 91 12.21 14.28 -7.57
C ASN A 91 11.80 14.22 -6.09
N ALA A 92 11.53 13.01 -5.61
CA ALA A 92 11.26 12.76 -4.20
C ALA A 92 12.49 13.11 -3.35
N LYS A 93 12.41 14.19 -2.56
CA LYS A 93 13.45 14.58 -1.61
C LYS A 93 13.35 13.69 -0.38
N HIS A 94 14.49 13.23 0.11
CA HIS A 94 14.55 12.40 1.32
C HIS A 94 15.01 13.28 2.49
N ASN A 95 14.28 13.27 3.60
CA ASN A 95 14.74 13.82 4.86
C ASN A 95 15.55 12.76 5.59
N VAL A 96 16.86 12.95 5.65
CA VAL A 96 17.79 12.01 6.28
C VAL A 96 17.83 12.26 7.78
N THR A 97 16.79 11.83 8.49
CA THR A 97 16.74 11.76 9.96
C THR A 97 16.85 10.31 10.44
N ALA A 98 16.74 10.05 11.75
CA ALA A 98 16.80 8.70 12.32
C ALA A 98 15.84 7.70 11.62
N THR A 99 14.69 8.19 11.15
CA THR A 99 13.80 7.46 10.23
C THR A 99 13.67 8.25 8.94
N MET A 100 14.12 7.69 7.82
CA MET A 100 13.98 8.37 6.52
C MET A 100 12.49 8.62 6.20
N CYS A 101 12.19 9.85 5.79
CA CYS A 101 10.85 10.26 5.38
C CYS A 101 10.92 11.24 4.20
N SER A 102 9.77 11.59 3.62
CA SER A 102 9.74 12.61 2.55
C SER A 102 10.15 13.97 3.09
N GLY A 103 11.07 14.65 2.39
CA GLY A 103 11.57 15.99 2.76
C GLY A 103 10.56 17.10 2.59
N THR A 104 9.63 16.98 1.63
CA THR A 104 8.61 17.99 1.34
C THR A 104 7.20 17.58 1.79
N GLY A 105 7.09 16.42 2.44
CA GLY A 105 5.81 15.76 2.71
C GLY A 105 5.29 15.02 1.47
N VAL A 106 4.04 14.56 1.51
CA VAL A 106 3.39 13.89 0.38
C VAL A 106 1.99 14.47 0.22
N LYS A 107 1.83 15.40 -0.72
CA LYS A 107 0.53 16.03 -1.02
C LYS A 107 -0.19 15.23 -2.10
N VAL A 108 -1.35 14.69 -1.75
CA VAL A 108 -2.11 13.78 -2.61
C VAL A 108 -3.47 14.39 -2.96
N LYS A 109 -3.86 14.33 -4.24
CA LYS A 109 -5.22 14.61 -4.69
C LYS A 109 -6.01 13.31 -4.73
N LEU A 110 -7.13 13.28 -4.01
CA LEU A 110 -8.01 12.11 -3.92
C LEU A 110 -9.33 12.46 -4.60
N HIS A 111 -9.73 11.65 -5.59
CA HIS A 111 -11.05 11.73 -6.20
C HIS A 111 -11.92 10.62 -5.63
N THR A 112 -13.01 10.99 -4.96
CA THR A 112 -14.07 10.04 -4.61
C THR A 112 -14.83 9.70 -5.88
N GLU A 113 -15.22 8.43 -6.01
CA GLU A 113 -16.26 8.05 -6.95
C GLU A 113 -17.56 8.72 -6.46
N SER A 114 -18.19 9.51 -7.32
CA SER A 114 -19.56 9.95 -7.09
C SER A 114 -20.44 8.72 -7.22
N ALA A 115 -21.23 8.44 -6.18
CA ALA A 115 -22.26 7.41 -6.20
C ALA A 115 -23.27 7.67 -7.34
#